data_AF-A0A8I3A2I2-F1
#
_entry.id   AF-A0A8I3A2I2-F1
#
_cell.length_a   1.000
_cell.length_b   1.000
_cell.length_c   1.000
_cell.angle_alpha   90.00
_cell.angle_beta   90.00
_cell.angle_gamma   90.00
#
_symmetry.space_group_name_H-M   'P 1'
#
loop_
_entity.id
_entity.type
_entity.pdbx_description
1 polymer ?
#
loop_
_entity_poly.entity_id
_entity_poly.type
_entity_poly.pdbx_seq_one_letter_code
_entity_poly.pdbx_strand_id
1 'polypeptide(L)'
;MATRSQDQSLLVDLAASPLAVRDPERIGSVLEAESPRNTGRVIPSFGWHPWFSHQLYDDLVPEAERTYNPASSSETDLQKAKHEHYAAVLSPSPAPTDTAFLDSLPTPTPLSAYIATTEARLKDNPLALVGEIGLDKAFRLPQAFEDETRAARDPALTPGGREGRMLSPQHVRMNHQIVVLKAQLALAGSLGRAVSVHGVQAHGVLHDTLAASWKGHEKEVLSRRQKRRIAEGAEDFSRLLMRMRMKEAAM
;
A
#
# COMPACT_ATOMS: atom_id res chain seq x y z
N MET A 1 -0.83 8.31 -8.60
CA MET A 1 -0.72 7.07 -7.80
C MET A 1 -0.94 5.90 -8.74
N ALA A 2 -0.17 4.82 -8.62
CA ALA A 2 -0.42 3.57 -9.34
C ALA A 2 -1.24 2.69 -8.42
N THR A 3 -2.54 2.60 -8.68
CA THR A 3 -3.38 1.66 -7.94
C THR A 3 -3.24 0.25 -8.52
N ARG A 4 -2.97 0.12 -9.83
CA ARG A 4 -2.84 -1.14 -10.57
C ARG A 4 -1.41 -1.70 -10.54
N SER A 5 -1.29 -3.01 -10.74
CA SER A 5 0.00 -3.68 -10.94
C SER A 5 0.71 -3.20 -12.21
N GLN A 6 -0.04 -2.94 -13.28
CA GLN A 6 0.49 -2.45 -14.56
C GLN A 6 0.97 -0.99 -14.51
N ASP A 7 0.46 -0.19 -13.57
CA ASP A 7 0.84 1.22 -13.43
C ASP A 7 2.13 1.40 -12.62
N GLN A 8 2.63 0.34 -11.97
CA GLN A 8 3.76 0.41 -11.06
C GLN A 8 5.04 0.89 -11.77
N SER A 9 5.26 0.50 -13.02
CA SER A 9 6.40 1.00 -13.83
C SER A 9 6.22 2.46 -14.24
N LEU A 10 5.00 2.88 -14.58
CA LEU A 10 4.70 4.27 -14.97
C LEU A 10 5.00 5.25 -13.83
N LEU A 11 4.81 4.85 -12.57
CA LEU A 11 5.23 5.67 -11.44
C LEU A 11 6.75 5.79 -11.32
N VAL A 12 7.50 4.73 -11.63
CA VAL A 12 8.96 4.77 -11.63
C VAL A 12 9.44 5.76 -12.70
N ASP A 13 8.87 5.69 -13.90
CA ASP A 13 9.17 6.63 -14.99
C ASP A 13 8.80 8.07 -14.60
N LEU A 14 7.64 8.27 -13.98
CA LEU A 14 7.20 9.57 -13.49
C LEU A 14 8.13 10.10 -12.39
N ALA A 15 8.59 9.25 -11.48
CA ALA A 15 9.55 9.60 -10.43
C ALA A 15 10.94 9.93 -10.99
N ALA A 16 11.31 9.31 -12.11
CA ALA A 16 12.52 9.62 -12.87
C ALA A 16 12.41 10.93 -13.69
N SER A 17 11.19 11.40 -13.97
CA SER A 17 10.94 12.58 -14.80
C SER A 17 11.33 13.91 -14.14
N PRO A 18 11.51 15.00 -14.93
CA PRO A 18 11.75 16.34 -14.41
C PRO A 18 10.60 16.92 -13.57
N LEU A 19 9.41 16.31 -13.60
CA LEU A 19 8.25 16.76 -12.83
C LEU A 19 8.33 16.32 -11.36
N ALA A 20 9.14 15.29 -11.04
CA ALA A 20 9.25 14.74 -9.71
C ALA A 20 9.96 15.69 -8.74
N VAL A 21 9.35 15.92 -7.58
CA VAL A 21 9.99 16.66 -6.48
C VAL A 21 10.91 15.71 -5.73
N ARG A 22 12.20 16.06 -5.68
CA ARG A 22 13.25 15.24 -5.03
C ARG A 22 13.88 15.92 -3.82
N ASP A 23 13.63 17.20 -3.64
CA ASP A 23 14.26 18.03 -2.63
C ASP A 23 13.18 18.84 -1.87
N PRO A 24 13.12 18.74 -0.52
CA PRO A 24 12.24 19.55 0.30
C PRO A 24 12.37 21.06 0.06
N GLU A 25 13.58 21.57 -0.19
CA GLU A 25 13.79 23.01 -0.40
C GLU A 25 13.10 23.51 -1.67
N ARG A 26 12.98 22.62 -2.67
CA ARG A 26 12.25 22.93 -3.89
C ARG A 26 10.74 23.02 -3.67
N ILE A 27 10.18 22.40 -2.63
CA ILE A 27 8.74 22.50 -2.32
C ILE A 27 8.37 23.97 -2.04
N GLY A 28 9.19 24.68 -1.26
CA GLY A 28 8.98 26.10 -0.95
C GLY A 28 9.12 27.01 -2.18
N SER A 29 10.21 26.82 -2.95
CA SER A 29 10.46 27.61 -4.18
C SER A 29 9.38 27.46 -5.26
N VAL A 30 8.70 26.31 -5.30
CA VAL A 30 7.61 26.03 -6.26
C VAL A 30 6.32 26.78 -5.92
N LEU A 31 6.08 27.08 -4.64
CA LEU A 31 4.93 27.88 -4.20
C LEU A 31 5.14 29.38 -4.43
N GLU A 32 6.40 29.84 -4.44
CA GLU A 32 6.78 31.25 -4.58
C GLU A 32 7.09 31.67 -6.02
N ALA A 33 7.51 30.73 -6.88
CA ALA A 33 7.79 31.03 -8.28
C ALA A 33 6.49 31.28 -9.06
N GLU A 34 6.43 32.37 -9.82
CA GLU A 34 5.52 32.55 -10.97
C GLU A 34 5.90 31.53 -12.07
N SER A 35 5.77 30.24 -11.76
CA SER A 35 5.90 29.20 -12.76
C SER A 35 4.80 29.43 -13.78
N PRO A 36 5.10 29.35 -15.10
CA PRO A 36 4.05 29.34 -16.10
C PRO A 36 3.03 28.31 -15.65
N ARG A 37 1.74 28.69 -15.68
CA ARG A 37 0.55 28.05 -15.05
C ARG A 37 0.34 26.54 -15.31
N ASN A 38 1.32 25.81 -15.83
CA ASN A 38 1.21 24.48 -16.38
C ASN A 38 2.42 23.54 -16.17
N THR A 39 3.49 23.91 -15.45
CA THR A 39 4.53 22.90 -15.13
C THR A 39 4.19 22.20 -13.82
N GLY A 40 3.29 21.22 -13.88
CA GLY A 40 2.93 20.40 -12.72
C GLY A 40 4.16 19.82 -12.02
N ARG A 41 4.08 19.62 -10.71
CA ARG A 41 5.06 18.87 -9.93
C ARG A 41 4.38 17.71 -9.25
N VAL A 42 5.11 16.61 -9.08
CA VAL A 42 4.55 15.37 -8.57
C VAL A 42 5.41 14.81 -7.45
N ILE A 43 4.76 14.27 -6.43
CA ILE A 43 5.38 13.41 -5.43
C ILE A 43 4.86 12.01 -5.71
N PRO A 44 5.73 11.05 -6.05
CA PRO A 44 5.29 9.68 -6.29
C PRO A 44 4.79 9.04 -5.01
N SER A 45 3.86 8.12 -5.14
CA SER A 45 3.30 7.34 -4.04
C SER A 45 3.26 5.89 -4.50
N PHE A 46 3.98 5.01 -3.82
CA PHE A 46 4.08 3.59 -4.18
C PHE A 46 3.25 2.77 -3.20
N GLY A 47 2.31 2.00 -3.72
CA GLY A 47 1.40 1.20 -2.92
C GLY A 47 0.61 0.22 -3.77
N TRP A 48 0.01 -0.74 -3.10
CA TRP A 48 -0.86 -1.76 -3.67
C TRP A 48 -2.26 -1.54 -3.14
N HIS A 49 -3.15 -1.18 -4.06
CA HIS A 49 -4.52 -0.85 -3.73
C HIS A 49 -5.29 -2.11 -3.31
N PRO A 50 -6.24 -2.03 -2.34
CA PRO A 50 -7.04 -3.17 -1.89
C PRO A 50 -7.75 -3.92 -3.02
N TRP A 51 -8.11 -3.22 -4.10
CA TRP A 51 -8.73 -3.82 -5.29
C TRP A 51 -7.91 -4.94 -5.91
N PHE A 52 -6.57 -4.86 -5.82
CA PHE A 52 -5.64 -5.81 -6.42
C PHE A 52 -4.94 -6.69 -5.38
N SER A 53 -5.33 -6.62 -4.11
CA SER A 53 -4.72 -7.41 -3.03
C SER A 53 -4.85 -8.93 -3.25
N HIS A 54 -5.84 -9.38 -4.03
CA HIS A 54 -5.96 -10.77 -4.48
C HIS A 54 -4.81 -11.24 -5.36
N GLN A 55 -3.99 -10.35 -5.92
CA GLN A 55 -2.83 -10.72 -6.74
C GLN A 55 -1.62 -11.09 -5.89
N LEU A 56 -1.69 -10.90 -4.56
CA LEU A 56 -0.61 -11.19 -3.63
C LEU A 56 -0.99 -12.36 -2.74
N TYR A 57 -0.02 -13.21 -2.41
CA TYR A 57 -0.15 -14.18 -1.34
C TYR A 57 0.88 -13.91 -0.25
N ASP A 58 0.51 -14.17 1.01
CA ASP A 58 1.42 -14.03 2.13
C ASP A 58 2.38 -15.23 2.14
N ASP A 59 3.64 -14.97 1.79
CA ASP A 59 4.72 -15.96 1.81
C ASP A 59 5.57 -15.89 3.08
N LEU A 60 5.24 -14.97 4.00
CA LEU A 60 5.92 -14.79 5.29
C LEU A 60 5.36 -15.72 6.37
N VAL A 61 4.17 -16.29 6.14
CA VAL A 61 3.58 -17.35 6.98
C VAL A 61 4.22 -18.72 6.68
N PRO A 62 4.10 -19.69 7.62
CA PRO A 62 4.53 -21.07 7.38
C PRO A 62 3.97 -21.63 6.07
N GLU A 63 4.74 -22.50 5.41
CA GLU A 63 4.39 -23.01 4.08
C GLU A 63 3.00 -23.67 4.02
N ALA A 64 2.61 -24.37 5.08
CA ALA A 64 1.29 -25.01 5.20
C ALA A 64 0.11 -24.03 5.28
N GLU A 65 0.36 -22.75 5.61
CA GLU A 65 -0.65 -21.69 5.71
C GLU A 65 -0.72 -20.83 4.45
N ARG A 66 0.26 -20.96 3.54
CA ARG A 66 0.29 -20.19 2.29
C ARG A 66 -0.89 -20.58 1.43
N THR A 67 -1.56 -19.56 0.90
CA THR A 67 -2.69 -19.77 -0.02
C THR A 67 -2.25 -20.14 -1.43
N TYR A 68 -0.98 -19.93 -1.78
CA TYR A 68 -0.39 -20.34 -3.05
C TYR A 68 0.89 -21.16 -2.77
N ASN A 69 0.84 -22.47 -3.04
CA ASN A 69 1.97 -23.37 -2.86
C ASN A 69 2.00 -24.46 -3.94
N PRO A 70 2.57 -24.18 -5.14
CA PRO A 70 2.62 -25.16 -6.22
C PRO A 70 3.57 -26.32 -5.87
N ALA A 71 3.10 -27.56 -6.09
CA ALA A 71 3.87 -28.77 -5.80
C ALA A 71 5.12 -28.94 -6.69
N SER A 72 5.09 -28.36 -7.90
CA SER A 72 6.21 -28.31 -8.82
C SER A 72 6.08 -27.11 -9.76
N SER A 73 7.06 -26.90 -10.63
CA SER A 73 7.00 -25.90 -11.71
C SER A 73 6.21 -26.36 -12.93
N SER A 74 5.46 -27.48 -12.84
CA SER A 74 4.58 -27.92 -13.92
C SER A 74 3.40 -26.97 -14.07
N GLU A 75 2.96 -26.72 -15.32
CA GLU A 75 1.82 -25.83 -15.60
C GLU A 75 0.55 -26.27 -14.85
N THR A 76 0.32 -27.58 -14.74
CA THR A 76 -0.83 -28.14 -14.04
C THR A 76 -0.80 -27.84 -12.54
N ASP A 77 0.36 -27.98 -11.89
CA ASP A 77 0.49 -27.69 -10.46
C ASP A 77 0.40 -26.19 -10.17
N LEU A 78 0.95 -25.36 -11.05
CA LEU A 78 0.83 -23.90 -10.98
C LEU A 78 -0.63 -23.45 -11.11
N GLN A 79 -1.36 -24.01 -12.09
CA GLN A 79 -2.78 -23.70 -12.30
C GLN A 79 -3.61 -24.10 -11.08
N LYS A 80 -3.36 -25.30 -10.54
CA LYS A 80 -4.05 -25.80 -9.35
C LYS A 80 -3.82 -24.90 -8.13
N ALA A 81 -2.56 -24.57 -7.83
CA ALA A 81 -2.22 -23.68 -6.72
C ALA A 81 -2.80 -22.27 -6.90
N LYS A 82 -2.86 -21.77 -8.13
CA LYS A 82 -3.51 -20.49 -8.46
C LYS A 82 -5.00 -20.52 -8.14
N HIS A 83 -5.70 -21.59 -8.52
CA HIS A 83 -7.13 -21.76 -8.20
C HIS A 83 -7.36 -21.86 -6.69
N GLU A 84 -6.54 -22.63 -5.98
CA GLU A 84 -6.57 -22.76 -4.52
C GLU A 84 -6.40 -21.40 -3.83
N HIS A 85 -5.45 -20.58 -4.29
CA HIS A 85 -5.25 -19.22 -3.80
C HIS A 85 -6.50 -18.36 -3.94
N TYR A 86 -7.07 -18.29 -5.14
CA TYR A 86 -8.24 -17.46 -5.39
C TYR A 86 -9.50 -17.95 -4.66
N ALA A 87 -9.67 -19.26 -4.50
CA ALA A 87 -10.69 -19.83 -3.62
C ALA A 87 -10.50 -19.43 -2.15
N ALA A 88 -9.26 -19.31 -1.69
CA ALA A 88 -8.92 -18.92 -0.32
C ALA A 88 -9.02 -17.40 -0.05
N VAL A 89 -8.82 -16.54 -1.04
CA VAL A 89 -8.80 -15.07 -0.83
C VAL A 89 -10.04 -14.33 -1.32
N LEU A 90 -10.90 -14.96 -2.12
CA LEU A 90 -12.12 -14.32 -2.65
C LEU A 90 -13.40 -14.74 -1.90
N SER A 91 -14.38 -13.84 -1.89
CA SER A 91 -15.70 -14.04 -1.29
C SER A 91 -16.82 -13.48 -2.19
N PRO A 92 -17.87 -14.27 -2.50
CA PRO A 92 -17.98 -15.71 -2.23
C PRO A 92 -16.85 -16.48 -2.93
N SER A 93 -16.51 -17.67 -2.43
CA SER A 93 -15.50 -18.50 -3.11
C SER A 93 -15.96 -18.77 -4.54
N PRO A 94 -15.13 -18.55 -5.57
CA PRO A 94 -15.39 -19.00 -6.92
C PRO A 94 -15.74 -20.49 -6.92
N ALA A 95 -16.70 -20.88 -7.75
CA ALA A 95 -17.00 -22.29 -7.95
C ALA A 95 -15.82 -22.96 -8.67
N PRO A 96 -15.41 -24.19 -8.31
CA PRO A 96 -14.36 -24.91 -9.02
C PRO A 96 -14.64 -25.11 -10.51
N THR A 97 -15.92 -25.06 -10.90
CA THR A 97 -16.38 -25.14 -12.29
C THR A 97 -16.23 -23.84 -13.07
N ASP A 98 -16.01 -22.70 -12.40
CA ASP A 98 -15.79 -21.39 -13.02
C ASP A 98 -14.32 -21.21 -13.38
N THR A 99 -13.80 -22.13 -14.20
CA THR A 99 -12.39 -22.13 -14.59
C THR A 99 -12.04 -20.89 -15.39
N ALA A 100 -12.93 -20.43 -16.29
CA ALA A 100 -12.69 -19.24 -17.09
C ALA A 100 -12.39 -17.97 -16.26
N PHE A 101 -13.16 -17.72 -15.18
CA PHE A 101 -12.87 -16.59 -14.28
C PHE A 101 -11.51 -16.76 -13.60
N LEU A 102 -11.26 -17.92 -12.99
CA LEU A 102 -10.02 -18.21 -12.26
C LEU A 102 -8.79 -18.17 -13.18
N ASP A 103 -8.91 -18.70 -14.39
CA ASP A 103 -7.88 -18.74 -15.41
C ASP A 103 -7.53 -17.33 -15.89
N SER A 104 -8.52 -16.42 -15.95
CA SER A 104 -8.31 -15.03 -16.35
C SER A 104 -7.56 -14.16 -15.32
N LEU A 105 -7.56 -14.56 -14.04
CA LEU A 105 -6.83 -13.84 -12.99
C LEU A 105 -5.32 -14.05 -13.17
N PRO A 106 -4.45 -13.14 -12.69
CA PRO A 106 -3.00 -13.29 -12.84
C PRO A 106 -2.45 -14.41 -11.95
N THR A 107 -1.19 -14.78 -12.14
CA THR A 107 -0.48 -15.65 -11.17
C THR A 107 -0.19 -14.86 -9.88
N PRO A 108 -0.49 -15.41 -8.68
CA PRO A 108 -0.21 -14.74 -7.42
C PRO A 108 1.29 -14.44 -7.24
N THR A 109 1.60 -13.24 -6.77
CA THR A 109 2.97 -12.77 -6.50
C THR A 109 3.25 -12.82 -4.99
N PRO A 110 4.47 -13.19 -4.56
CA PRO A 110 4.81 -13.18 -3.13
C PRO A 110 4.73 -11.76 -2.55
N LEU A 111 4.08 -11.61 -1.39
CA LEU A 111 3.99 -10.33 -0.69
C LEU A 111 5.37 -9.79 -0.33
N SER A 112 6.29 -10.65 0.09
CA SER A 112 7.68 -10.28 0.41
C SER A 112 8.40 -9.62 -0.78
N ALA A 113 8.26 -10.19 -1.99
CA ALA A 113 8.87 -9.69 -3.21
C ALA A 113 8.32 -8.31 -3.60
N TYR A 114 7.01 -8.10 -3.43
CA TYR A 114 6.38 -6.80 -3.63
C TYR A 114 6.90 -5.75 -2.62
N ILE A 115 6.97 -6.11 -1.33
CA ILE A 115 7.47 -5.21 -0.28
C ILE A 115 8.93 -4.82 -0.53
N ALA A 116 9.80 -5.77 -0.88
CA ALA A 116 11.20 -5.49 -1.20
C ALA A 116 11.35 -4.55 -2.41
N THR A 117 10.56 -4.78 -3.47
CA THR A 117 10.55 -3.90 -4.65
C THR A 117 10.09 -2.49 -4.30
N THR A 118 9.07 -2.38 -3.45
CA THR A 118 8.53 -1.09 -3.01
C THR A 118 9.51 -0.34 -2.10
N GLU A 119 10.19 -1.05 -1.21
CA GLU A 119 11.24 -0.51 -0.35
C GLU A 119 12.38 0.11 -1.18
N ALA A 120 12.86 -0.59 -2.21
CA ALA A 120 13.89 -0.07 -3.10
C ALA A 120 13.46 1.26 -3.76
N ARG A 121 12.23 1.31 -4.28
CA ARG A 121 11.67 2.53 -4.91
C ARG A 121 11.55 3.69 -3.92
N LEU A 122 11.18 3.43 -2.66
CA LEU A 122 11.06 4.45 -1.62
C LEU A 122 12.43 4.97 -1.13
N LYS A 123 13.47 4.13 -1.21
CA LYS A 123 14.86 4.55 -0.93
C LYS A 123 15.39 5.44 -2.05
N ASP A 124 15.11 5.09 -3.31
CA ASP A 124 15.50 5.88 -4.48
C ASP A 124 14.74 7.21 -4.57
N ASN A 125 13.58 7.31 -3.92
CA ASN A 125 12.72 8.49 -3.92
C ASN A 125 12.42 8.95 -2.48
N PRO A 126 13.32 9.74 -1.85
CA PRO A 126 13.22 10.07 -0.43
C PRO A 126 11.93 10.76 0.01
N LEU A 127 11.29 11.50 -0.90
CA LEU A 127 10.03 12.21 -0.64
C LEU A 127 8.78 11.40 -1.01
N ALA A 128 8.94 10.22 -1.59
CA ALA A 128 7.83 9.39 -2.00
C ALA A 128 6.99 8.93 -0.81
N LEU A 129 5.68 8.81 -1.04
CA LEU A 129 4.73 8.29 -0.07
C LEU A 129 4.53 6.78 -0.25
N VAL A 130 3.92 6.15 0.75
CA VAL A 130 3.34 4.81 0.58
C VAL A 130 1.84 4.96 0.31
N GLY A 131 1.36 4.50 -0.83
CA GLY A 131 -0.04 4.67 -1.22
C GLY A 131 -0.31 4.51 -2.71
N GLU A 132 -1.53 4.22 -3.12
CA GLU A 132 -2.74 4.13 -2.27
C GLU A 132 -2.90 2.72 -1.70
N ILE A 133 -2.92 2.60 -0.36
CA ILE A 133 -3.06 1.33 0.38
C ILE A 133 -4.35 1.38 1.19
N GLY A 134 -4.96 0.27 1.56
CA GLY A 134 -6.16 0.37 2.41
C GLY A 134 -7.05 -0.85 2.40
N LEU A 135 -8.33 -0.61 2.70
CA LEU A 135 -9.39 -1.61 2.74
C LEU A 135 -10.60 -1.16 1.91
N ASP A 136 -11.14 -2.04 1.10
CA ASP A 136 -12.35 -1.82 0.31
C ASP A 136 -13.29 -3.02 0.42
N LYS A 137 -14.42 -2.84 1.10
CA LYS A 137 -15.44 -3.88 1.23
C LYS A 137 -16.37 -3.97 0.02
N ALA A 138 -16.52 -2.88 -0.74
CA ALA A 138 -17.53 -2.76 -1.79
C ALA A 138 -17.02 -3.21 -3.18
N PHE A 139 -15.70 -3.17 -3.39
CA PHE A 139 -15.11 -3.49 -4.69
C PHE A 139 -15.31 -4.95 -5.09
N ARG A 140 -15.81 -5.14 -6.31
CA ARG A 140 -15.96 -6.43 -6.97
C ARG A 140 -14.98 -6.57 -8.11
N LEU A 141 -14.42 -7.77 -8.28
CA LEU A 141 -13.49 -8.04 -9.37
C LEU A 141 -14.25 -8.01 -10.71
N PRO A 142 -13.69 -7.43 -11.77
CA PRO A 142 -14.24 -7.58 -13.12
C PRO A 142 -14.28 -9.06 -13.54
N GLN A 143 -15.28 -9.45 -14.32
CA GLN A 143 -15.32 -10.77 -14.97
C GLN A 143 -14.18 -10.94 -15.98
N ALA A 144 -13.97 -12.17 -16.43
CA ALA A 144 -13.07 -12.47 -17.55
C ALA A 144 -13.50 -11.69 -18.80
N PHE A 145 -12.55 -11.42 -19.70
CA PHE A 145 -12.93 -10.94 -21.03
C PHE A 145 -13.66 -12.04 -21.77
N GLU A 146 -14.77 -11.71 -22.43
CA GLU A 146 -15.33 -12.57 -23.47
C GLU A 146 -14.39 -12.51 -24.68
N ASP A 147 -14.16 -13.65 -25.36
CA ASP A 147 -13.14 -13.76 -26.42
C ASP A 147 -13.30 -12.70 -27.52
N GLU A 148 -14.54 -12.36 -27.88
CA GLU A 148 -14.89 -11.34 -28.87
C GLU A 148 -14.49 -9.92 -28.40
N THR A 149 -14.70 -9.60 -27.12
CA THR A 149 -14.31 -8.30 -26.53
C THR A 149 -12.80 -8.16 -26.37
N ARG A 150 -12.06 -9.27 -26.18
CA ARG A 150 -10.61 -9.26 -26.07
C ARG A 150 -9.94 -8.88 -27.41
N ALA A 151 -10.51 -9.35 -28.52
CA ALA A 151 -10.04 -9.05 -29.88
C ALA A 151 -10.32 -7.60 -30.32
N ALA A 152 -11.39 -6.99 -29.79
CA ALA A 152 -11.79 -5.61 -30.08
C ALA A 152 -11.20 -4.57 -29.10
N ARG A 153 -10.25 -4.95 -28.24
CA ARG A 153 -9.64 -4.04 -27.27
C ARG A 153 -8.90 -2.90 -27.97
N ASP A 154 -9.17 -1.67 -27.54
CA ASP A 154 -8.42 -0.50 -27.96
C ASP A 154 -6.98 -0.56 -27.37
N PRO A 155 -5.93 -0.69 -28.21
CA PRO A 155 -4.56 -0.76 -27.73
C PRO A 155 -4.08 0.55 -27.09
N ALA A 156 -4.78 1.67 -27.28
CA ALA A 156 -4.46 2.94 -26.62
C ALA A 156 -4.84 2.97 -25.14
N LEU A 157 -5.71 2.05 -24.67
CA LEU A 157 -6.10 1.98 -23.27
C LEU A 157 -5.02 1.34 -22.40
N THR A 158 -4.74 1.94 -21.25
CA THR A 158 -3.80 1.36 -20.27
C THR A 158 -4.31 0.00 -19.80
N PRO A 159 -3.52 -1.07 -19.94
CA PRO A 159 -3.91 -2.42 -19.53
C PRO A 159 -4.35 -2.53 -18.07
N GLY A 160 -5.18 -3.51 -17.76
CA GLY A 160 -5.60 -3.82 -16.38
C GLY A 160 -6.75 -2.97 -15.86
N GLY A 161 -7.39 -2.18 -16.72
CA GLY A 161 -8.63 -1.47 -16.39
C GLY A 161 -9.86 -2.38 -16.38
N ARG A 162 -10.99 -1.89 -15.88
CA ARG A 162 -12.28 -2.61 -16.00
C ARG A 162 -12.69 -2.75 -17.46
N GLU A 163 -12.41 -1.75 -18.30
CA GLU A 163 -12.62 -1.81 -19.76
C GLU A 163 -14.06 -2.22 -20.12
N GLY A 164 -15.04 -1.68 -19.39
CA GLY A 164 -16.47 -1.97 -19.61
C GLY A 164 -16.95 -3.31 -19.05
N ARG A 165 -16.05 -4.22 -18.63
CA ARG A 165 -16.41 -5.55 -18.12
C ARG A 165 -17.41 -5.48 -16.96
N MET A 166 -18.34 -6.43 -16.98
CA MET A 166 -19.25 -6.65 -15.86
C MET A 166 -18.48 -7.03 -14.61
N LEU A 167 -19.05 -6.70 -13.45
CA LEU A 167 -18.46 -7.06 -12.17
C LEU A 167 -18.94 -8.46 -11.77
N SER A 168 -17.98 -9.30 -11.40
CA SER A 168 -18.23 -10.61 -10.79
C SER A 168 -18.83 -10.42 -9.39
N PRO A 169 -19.46 -11.44 -8.79
CA PRO A 169 -19.88 -11.38 -7.39
C PRO A 169 -18.70 -11.40 -6.41
N GLN A 170 -17.48 -11.72 -6.85
CA GLN A 170 -16.30 -11.89 -6.00
C GLN A 170 -15.70 -10.55 -5.55
N HIS A 171 -15.36 -10.50 -4.27
CA HIS A 171 -14.59 -9.44 -3.62
C HIS A 171 -13.42 -10.08 -2.87
N VAL A 172 -12.37 -9.32 -2.57
CA VAL A 172 -11.27 -9.84 -1.74
C VAL A 172 -11.71 -9.93 -0.28
N ARG A 173 -11.49 -11.07 0.37
CA ARG A 173 -11.77 -11.28 1.79
C ARG A 173 -11.07 -10.21 2.62
N MET A 174 -11.81 -9.64 3.57
CA MET A 174 -11.30 -8.54 4.40
C MET A 174 -10.00 -8.91 5.14
N ASN A 175 -9.91 -10.14 5.67
CA ASN A 175 -8.69 -10.59 6.34
C ASN A 175 -7.46 -10.58 5.42
N HIS A 176 -7.62 -10.93 4.15
CA HIS A 176 -6.53 -10.88 3.17
C HIS A 176 -6.10 -9.44 2.86
N GLN A 177 -7.07 -8.52 2.73
CA GLN A 177 -6.78 -7.10 2.56
C GLN A 177 -6.02 -6.53 3.78
N ILE A 178 -6.39 -6.93 5.01
CA ILE A 178 -5.71 -6.51 6.24
C ILE A 178 -4.25 -6.97 6.26
N VAL A 179 -3.96 -8.21 5.83
CA VAL A 179 -2.58 -8.73 5.75
C VAL A 179 -1.73 -7.85 4.84
N VAL A 180 -2.21 -7.58 3.63
CA VAL A 180 -1.52 -6.72 2.65
C VAL A 180 -1.37 -5.28 3.16
N LEU A 181 -2.41 -4.72 3.80
CA LEU A 181 -2.35 -3.39 4.39
C LEU A 181 -1.31 -3.30 5.50
N LYS A 182 -1.27 -4.28 6.43
CA LYS A 182 -0.31 -4.31 7.53
C LYS A 182 1.14 -4.36 7.05
N ALA A 183 1.44 -5.17 6.03
CA ALA A 183 2.78 -5.24 5.46
C ALA A 183 3.23 -3.88 4.89
N GLN A 184 2.32 -3.18 4.20
CA GLN A 184 2.62 -1.85 3.65
C GLN A 184 2.73 -0.76 4.72
N LEU A 185 1.93 -0.81 5.78
CA LEU A 185 2.04 0.08 6.94
C LEU A 185 3.36 -0.15 7.69
N ALA A 186 3.78 -1.40 7.86
CA ALA A 186 5.06 -1.74 8.48
C ALA A 186 6.23 -1.19 7.67
N LEU A 187 6.20 -1.34 6.34
CA LEU A 187 7.20 -0.73 5.45
C LEU A 187 7.24 0.79 5.62
N ALA A 188 6.07 1.46 5.55
CA ALA A 188 5.99 2.91 5.71
C ALA A 188 6.56 3.37 7.06
N GLY A 189 6.20 2.67 8.15
CA GLY A 189 6.72 2.94 9.49
C GLY A 189 8.23 2.79 9.58
N SER A 190 8.79 1.70 9.01
CA SER A 190 10.24 1.44 9.02
C SER A 190 11.06 2.53 8.32
N LEU A 191 10.51 3.17 7.29
CA LEU A 191 11.15 4.23 6.52
C LEU A 191 10.71 5.64 6.93
N GLY A 192 9.84 5.76 7.93
CA GLY A 192 9.26 7.04 8.36
C GLY A 192 8.48 7.75 7.25
N ARG A 193 7.81 7.01 6.36
CA ARG A 193 7.06 7.55 5.22
C ARG A 193 5.61 7.82 5.60
N ALA A 194 5.06 8.93 5.11
CA ALA A 194 3.63 9.19 5.19
C ALA A 194 2.85 8.26 4.25
N VAL A 195 1.61 7.99 4.63
CA VAL A 195 0.73 7.03 3.95
C VAL A 195 -0.50 7.72 3.37
N SER A 196 -0.88 7.33 2.16
CA SER A 196 -2.20 7.64 1.58
C SER A 196 -3.07 6.39 1.69
N VAL A 197 -4.21 6.52 2.37
CA VAL A 197 -5.03 5.39 2.82
C VAL A 197 -6.44 5.42 2.22
N HIS A 198 -6.80 4.32 1.55
CA HIS A 198 -8.13 4.02 1.03
C HIS A 198 -9.02 3.35 2.06
N GLY A 199 -10.28 3.73 2.11
CA GLY A 199 -11.27 3.15 3.01
C GLY A 199 -12.67 3.24 2.45
N VAL A 200 -13.24 2.13 2.00
CA VAL A 200 -14.63 2.08 1.50
C VAL A 200 -15.41 1.02 2.27
N GLN A 201 -16.45 1.45 2.99
CA GLN A 201 -17.33 0.60 3.80
C GLN A 201 -16.59 -0.31 4.80
N ALA A 202 -15.42 0.12 5.25
CA ALA A 202 -14.53 -0.65 6.14
C ALA A 202 -14.06 0.15 7.37
N HIS A 203 -14.75 1.24 7.75
CA HIS A 203 -14.29 2.22 8.75
C HIS A 203 -13.80 1.60 10.07
N GLY A 204 -14.57 0.70 10.69
CA GLY A 204 -14.18 0.07 11.95
C GLY A 204 -12.93 -0.81 11.81
N VAL A 205 -12.92 -1.69 10.81
CA VAL A 205 -11.77 -2.58 10.54
C VAL A 205 -10.52 -1.78 10.16
N LEU A 206 -10.68 -0.70 9.39
CA LEU A 206 -9.60 0.20 9.01
C LEU A 206 -9.01 0.90 10.24
N HIS A 207 -9.88 1.48 11.08
CA HIS A 207 -9.48 2.08 12.35
C HIS A 207 -8.70 1.09 13.21
N ASP A 208 -9.23 -0.11 13.43
CA ASP A 208 -8.61 -1.12 14.29
C ASP A 208 -7.27 -1.60 13.73
N THR A 209 -7.16 -1.74 12.40
CA THR A 209 -5.90 -2.12 11.74
C THR A 209 -4.83 -1.04 11.87
N LEU A 210 -5.20 0.23 11.68
CA LEU A 210 -4.30 1.36 11.87
C LEU A 210 -3.89 1.50 13.34
N ALA A 211 -4.85 1.43 14.25
CA ALA A 211 -4.63 1.51 15.70
C ALA A 211 -3.67 0.43 16.21
N ALA A 212 -3.83 -0.80 15.71
CA ALA A 212 -2.91 -1.89 16.04
C ALA A 212 -1.47 -1.63 15.58
N SER A 213 -1.26 -0.81 14.54
CA SER A 213 0.06 -0.57 13.95
C SER A 213 0.90 0.45 14.72
N TRP A 214 0.29 1.35 15.50
CA TRP A 214 1.01 2.32 16.34
C TRP A 214 0.86 2.06 17.84
N LYS A 215 0.30 0.91 18.23
CA LYS A 215 0.15 0.56 19.64
C LYS A 215 1.51 0.46 20.32
N GLY A 216 1.72 1.19 21.40
CA GLY A 216 3.01 1.34 22.08
C GLY A 216 3.93 2.42 21.49
N HIS A 217 3.52 3.07 20.40
CA HIS A 217 4.22 4.19 19.75
C HIS A 217 3.37 5.48 19.78
N GLU A 218 2.35 5.53 20.65
CA GLU A 218 1.46 6.68 20.75
C GLU A 218 2.22 7.92 21.22
N LYS A 219 1.97 9.06 20.57
CA LYS A 219 2.45 10.34 21.08
C LYS A 219 1.63 10.71 22.31
N GLU A 220 2.29 10.92 23.44
CA GLU A 220 1.62 11.41 24.64
C GLU A 220 1.00 12.78 24.36
N VAL A 221 -0.34 12.83 24.31
CA VAL A 221 -1.07 14.09 24.17
C VAL A 221 -1.33 14.65 25.56
N LEU A 222 -0.42 15.51 26.02
CA LEU A 222 -0.60 16.23 27.28
C LEU A 222 -1.89 17.07 27.23
N SER A 223 -2.74 16.92 28.24
CA SER A 223 -3.94 17.74 28.42
C SER A 223 -3.57 19.23 28.56
N ARG A 224 -4.51 20.13 28.25
CA ARG A 224 -4.31 21.58 28.45
C ARG A 224 -3.86 21.92 29.88
N ARG A 225 -4.33 21.17 30.88
CA ARG A 225 -3.94 21.33 32.30
C ARG A 225 -2.51 20.86 32.57
N GLN A 226 -2.09 19.73 31.98
CA GLN A 226 -0.70 19.25 32.07
C GLN A 226 0.26 20.20 31.35
N LYS A 227 -0.11 20.68 30.16
CA LYS A 227 0.66 21.70 29.43
C LYS A 227 0.83 22.99 30.24
N ARG A 228 -0.21 23.45 30.93
CA ARG A 228 -0.14 24.63 31.83
C ARG A 228 0.78 24.39 33.03
N ARG A 229 0.69 23.23 33.71
CA ARG A 229 1.60 22.91 34.83
C ARG A 229 3.07 22.83 34.41
N ILE A 230 3.34 22.28 33.22
CA ILE A 230 4.71 22.24 32.68
C ILE A 230 5.19 23.64 32.31
N ALA A 231 4.32 24.48 31.73
CA ALA A 231 4.64 25.89 31.45
C ALA A 231 4.86 26.72 32.72
N GLU A 232 4.07 26.50 33.78
CA GLU A 232 4.21 27.13 35.10
C GLU A 232 5.45 26.63 35.87
N GLY A 233 5.91 25.40 35.61
CA GLY A 233 7.14 24.83 36.17
C GLY A 233 8.37 24.92 35.24
N ALA A 234 8.25 25.51 34.06
CA ALA A 234 9.30 25.53 33.03
C ALA A 234 10.52 26.38 33.40
N GLU A 235 10.37 27.35 34.32
CA GLU A 235 11.51 28.11 34.85
C GLU A 235 12.48 27.24 35.66
N ASP A 236 12.00 26.13 36.24
CA ASP A 236 12.81 25.23 37.07
C ASP A 236 13.41 24.06 36.28
N PHE A 237 12.75 23.62 35.20
CA PHE A 237 13.21 22.49 34.38
C PHE A 237 14.44 22.82 33.53
N SER A 238 14.56 24.07 33.06
CA SER A 238 15.76 24.55 32.35
C SER A 238 17.01 24.54 33.26
N ARG A 239 16.84 24.84 34.56
CA ARG A 239 17.93 24.78 35.55
C ARG A 239 18.32 23.34 35.91
N LEU A 240 17.36 22.42 35.91
CA LEU A 240 17.60 21.00 36.17
C LEU A 240 18.41 20.33 35.04
N LEU A 241 18.04 20.60 33.78
CA LEU A 241 18.76 20.11 32.59
C LEU A 241 20.18 20.67 32.47
N MET A 242 20.41 21.94 32.86
CA MET A 242 21.75 22.52 32.90
C MET A 242 22.63 21.90 34.00
N ARG A 243 22.06 21.60 35.18
CA ARG A 243 22.79 20.94 36.27
C ARG A 243 23.14 19.48 35.98
N MET A 244 22.31 18.76 35.22
CA MET A 244 22.60 17.38 34.82
C MET A 244 23.75 17.33 33.80
N ARG A 245 23.78 18.24 32.81
CA ARG A 245 24.88 18.32 31.83
C ARG A 245 26.24 18.73 32.41
N MET A 246 26.26 19.50 33.50
CA MET A 246 27.51 19.90 34.16
C MET A 246 28.11 18.80 35.06
N LYS A 247 27.32 17.80 35.49
CA LYS A 247 27.83 16.67 36.29
C LYS A 247 28.43 15.56 35.42
N GLU A 248 28.00 15.42 34.18
CA GLU A 248 28.55 14.44 33.23
C GLU A 248 29.86 14.89 32.56
N ALA A 249 30.20 16.18 32.62
CA ALA A 249 31.44 16.73 32.05
C ALA A 249 32.61 16.82 33.06
N ALA A 250 32.40 16.38 34.30
CA ALA A 250 33.40 16.43 35.39
C ALA A 250 33.77 15.04 35.94
N MET A 251 33.40 13.97 35.23
CA MET A 251 33.94 12.60 35.36
C MET A 251 34.63 12.21 34.05
#